data_AF-A0A1E7EM29-F1
#
_entry.id   AF-A0A1E7EM29-F1
#
_cell.length_a   1.000
_cell.length_b   1.000
_cell.length_c   1.000
_cell.angle_alpha   90.00
_cell.angle_beta   90.00
_cell.angle_gamma   90.00
#
_symmetry.space_group_name_H-M   'P 1'
#
loop_
_entity.id
_entity.type
_entity.pdbx_description
1 polymer ?
#
loop_
_entity_poly.entity_id
_entity_poly.type
_entity_poly.pdbx_seq_one_letter_code
_entity_poly.pdbx_strand_id
1 'polypeptide(L)'
;MTEEEEEEDQIYEEATISMRQMKANEWVPRIGGVVTFLSSICMLWMAWKRRDRLFHRLVLGMSFYLLVCGGFMMYGAAAIPQSVDVSGSYGNLATCTTQGFFIYVTSSMAIFYYSSFSVYSFVGVLHNFKKEKYMWVEKYIHILVHIYPIVSAFYILSQIGFTDSSHGFCYLHNASLSCDDDPTDVPSDNTKCGKTQTLLVIPILLNLFFPTVVMTVLVFMVAQRQEKILVNWKTVAKQAWSSIIVTHDNAHSSFVFAILNYSLFGLWIMLSYLFFSVEMKTRSSKTEGNNNINNNTNNAENELEADMTEQEVNNVFIFGSREIETQENPSSIPTMVAPSHQPKYSFNIFDGTNASGAFADFINDGDSDDEQYDNGITEHWAAIQDHI
;
A
#
# COMPACT_ATOMS: atom_id res chain seq x y z
N MET A 1 30.13 49.66 -11.91
CA MET A 1 29.65 48.40 -12.46
C MET A 1 30.18 48.26 -13.86
N THR A 2 31.33 47.64 -13.93
CA THR A 2 31.93 47.10 -15.15
C THR A 2 31.32 45.72 -15.41
N GLU A 3 31.29 45.26 -16.66
CA GLU A 3 30.76 43.92 -17.03
C GLU A 3 31.44 42.80 -16.21
N GLU A 4 32.72 42.96 -15.84
CA GLU A 4 33.44 42.04 -14.96
C GLU A 4 32.85 41.92 -13.53
N GLU A 5 32.32 43.02 -12.96
CA GLU A 5 31.68 42.98 -11.63
C GLU A 5 30.34 42.21 -11.67
N GLU A 6 29.59 42.32 -12.78
CA GLU A 6 28.33 41.57 -12.95
C GLU A 6 28.56 40.07 -13.18
N GLU A 7 29.64 39.70 -13.88
CA GLU A 7 30.01 38.29 -14.09
C GLU A 7 30.49 37.61 -12.79
N GLU A 8 31.30 38.31 -11.97
CA GLU A 8 31.71 37.79 -10.65
C GLU A 8 30.52 37.60 -9.70
N ASP A 9 29.58 38.55 -9.67
CA ASP A 9 28.37 38.44 -8.83
C ASP A 9 27.47 37.27 -9.26
N GLN A 10 27.33 37.03 -10.58
CA GLN A 10 26.57 35.87 -11.08
C GLN A 10 27.21 34.54 -10.70
N ILE A 11 28.54 34.41 -10.85
CA ILE A 11 29.27 33.20 -10.47
C ILE A 11 29.14 32.95 -8.96
N TYR A 12 29.22 34.01 -8.15
CA TYR A 12 29.07 33.90 -6.71
C TYR A 12 27.63 33.51 -6.30
N GLU A 13 26.61 34.09 -6.93
CA GLU A 13 25.22 33.73 -6.67
C GLU A 13 24.93 32.27 -7.06
N GLU A 14 25.41 31.80 -8.21
CA GLU A 14 25.27 30.41 -8.64
C GLU A 14 25.97 29.45 -7.67
N ALA A 15 27.19 29.78 -7.24
CA ALA A 15 27.94 29.00 -6.25
C ALA A 15 27.23 28.94 -4.89
N THR A 16 26.63 30.05 -4.43
CA THR A 16 25.92 30.08 -3.14
C THR A 16 24.58 29.36 -3.18
N ILE A 17 23.81 29.46 -4.27
CA ILE A 17 22.59 28.68 -4.49
C ILE A 17 22.93 27.19 -4.51
N SER A 18 23.99 26.81 -5.23
CA SER A 18 24.51 25.44 -5.27
C SER A 18 24.86 24.92 -3.87
N MET A 19 25.58 25.70 -3.05
CA MET A 19 25.94 25.32 -1.68
C MET A 19 24.72 25.09 -0.77
N ARG A 20 23.68 25.94 -0.88
CA ARG A 20 22.43 25.75 -0.10
C ARG A 20 21.68 24.50 -0.55
N GLN A 21 21.63 24.23 -1.86
CA GLN A 21 21.01 23.03 -2.40
C GLN A 21 21.75 21.77 -1.96
N MET A 22 23.09 21.77 -1.97
CA MET A 22 23.90 20.65 -1.47
C MET A 22 23.63 20.36 0.01
N LYS A 23 23.59 21.40 0.85
CA LYS A 23 23.25 21.24 2.28
C LYS A 23 21.83 20.71 2.49
N ALA A 24 20.86 21.22 1.74
CA ALA A 24 19.49 20.71 1.82
C ALA A 24 19.42 19.24 1.38
N ASN A 25 20.08 18.89 0.28
CA ASN A 25 20.17 17.53 -0.22
C ASN A 25 20.84 16.57 0.78
N GLU A 26 21.74 17.04 1.63
CA GLU A 26 22.33 16.22 2.71
C GLU A 26 21.33 15.89 3.83
N TRP A 27 20.52 16.87 4.24
CA TRP A 27 19.60 16.72 5.37
C TRP A 27 18.30 16.02 5.01
N VAL A 28 17.76 16.24 3.80
CA VAL A 28 16.52 15.64 3.34
C VAL A 28 16.49 14.10 3.47
N PRO A 29 17.48 13.33 2.99
CA PRO A 29 17.46 11.87 3.10
C PRO A 29 17.55 11.40 4.56
N ARG A 30 18.21 12.14 5.46
CA ARG A 30 18.25 11.80 6.89
C ARG A 30 16.89 11.97 7.53
N ILE A 31 16.24 13.12 7.31
CA ILE A 31 14.90 13.40 7.83
C ILE A 31 13.89 12.39 7.25
N GLY A 32 13.91 12.17 5.93
CA GLY A 32 13.09 11.17 5.26
C GLY A 32 13.37 9.75 5.78
N GLY A 33 14.62 9.42 6.03
CA GLY A 33 15.06 8.16 6.64
C GLY A 33 14.47 7.94 8.03
N VAL A 34 14.51 8.95 8.91
CA VAL A 34 13.89 8.89 10.25
C VAL A 34 12.37 8.68 10.15
N VAL A 35 11.67 9.44 9.31
CA VAL A 35 10.22 9.31 9.13
C VAL A 35 9.86 7.92 8.59
N THR A 36 10.62 7.42 7.60
CA THR A 36 10.44 6.08 7.03
C THR A 36 10.71 5.00 8.08
N PHE A 37 11.78 5.13 8.86
CA PHE A 37 12.13 4.18 9.91
C PHE A 37 11.02 4.09 10.96
N LEU A 38 10.57 5.22 11.52
CA LEU A 38 9.52 5.22 12.54
C LEU A 38 8.16 4.71 12.02
N SER A 39 7.74 5.15 10.84
CA SER A 39 6.49 4.67 10.22
C SER A 39 6.55 3.16 9.92
N SER A 40 7.70 2.68 9.44
CA SER A 40 7.89 1.26 9.14
C SER A 40 7.89 0.37 10.40
N ILE A 41 8.39 0.84 11.56
CA ILE A 41 8.24 0.13 12.84
C ILE A 41 6.76 -0.06 13.18
N CYS A 42 5.97 1.01 13.07
CA CYS A 42 4.54 0.97 13.37
C CYS A 42 3.81 0.01 12.41
N MET A 43 4.06 0.13 11.10
CA MET A 43 3.51 -0.78 10.09
C MET A 43 3.90 -2.24 10.35
N LEU A 44 5.17 -2.50 10.67
CA LEU A 44 5.69 -3.82 10.94
C LEU A 44 4.97 -4.44 12.15
N TRP A 45 4.82 -3.68 13.24
CA TRP A 45 4.13 -4.14 14.45
C TRP A 45 2.66 -4.48 14.18
N MET A 46 1.93 -3.62 13.46
CA MET A 46 0.52 -3.86 13.13
C MET A 46 0.35 -5.04 12.16
N ALA A 47 1.17 -5.11 11.11
CA ALA A 47 1.13 -6.20 10.14
C ALA A 47 1.54 -7.54 10.77
N TRP A 48 2.46 -7.52 11.75
CA TRP A 48 2.86 -8.71 12.51
C TRP A 48 1.69 -9.28 13.31
N LYS A 49 0.92 -8.42 14.00
CA LYS A 49 -0.29 -8.85 14.73
C LYS A 49 -1.29 -9.54 13.80
N ARG A 50 -1.47 -9.03 12.57
CA ARG A 50 -2.52 -9.45 11.62
C ARG A 50 -2.03 -10.37 10.48
N ARG A 51 -0.92 -11.09 10.67
CA ARG A 51 -0.22 -11.82 9.60
C ARG A 51 -0.95 -13.05 9.00
N ASP A 52 -2.15 -13.39 9.46
CA ASP A 52 -2.88 -14.56 8.93
C ASP A 52 -3.40 -14.34 7.49
N ARG A 53 -3.61 -13.08 7.09
CA ARG A 53 -4.04 -12.74 5.73
C ARG A 53 -2.85 -12.41 4.83
N LEU A 54 -2.95 -12.81 3.56
CA LEU A 54 -1.93 -12.56 2.53
C LEU A 54 -1.54 -11.07 2.46
N PHE A 55 -2.52 -10.18 2.47
CA PHE A 55 -2.30 -8.73 2.42
C PHE A 55 -1.34 -8.27 3.53
N HIS A 56 -1.60 -8.67 4.78
CA HIS A 56 -0.75 -8.30 5.90
C HIS A 56 0.64 -8.92 5.82
N ARG A 57 0.79 -10.13 5.26
CA ARG A 57 2.13 -10.70 5.00
C ARG A 57 2.92 -9.94 3.95
N LEU A 58 2.26 -9.44 2.89
CA LEU A 58 2.89 -8.56 1.91
C LEU A 58 3.30 -7.22 2.53
N VAL A 59 2.42 -6.60 3.33
CA VAL A 59 2.73 -5.37 4.08
C VAL A 59 3.85 -5.59 5.09
N LEU A 60 3.90 -6.75 5.75
CA LEU A 60 4.97 -7.13 6.66
C LEU A 60 6.32 -7.20 5.93
N GLY A 61 6.36 -7.87 4.78
CA GLY A 61 7.56 -7.92 3.94
C GLY A 61 8.02 -6.53 3.50
N MET A 62 7.10 -5.71 2.99
CA MET A 62 7.39 -4.35 2.55
C MET A 62 7.88 -3.45 3.71
N SER A 63 7.22 -3.49 4.87
CA SER A 63 7.59 -2.68 6.03
C SER A 63 8.95 -3.06 6.62
N PHE A 64 9.30 -4.35 6.60
CA PHE A 64 10.65 -4.79 6.96
C PHE A 64 11.72 -4.17 6.06
N TYR A 65 11.52 -4.16 4.74
CA TYR A 65 12.48 -3.55 3.82
C TYR A 65 12.54 -2.03 3.94
N LEU A 66 11.40 -1.37 4.15
CA LEU A 66 11.37 0.06 4.43
C LEU A 66 12.09 0.42 5.74
N LEU A 67 12.02 -0.43 6.76
CA LEU A 67 12.76 -0.26 8.01
C LEU A 67 14.26 -0.26 7.78
N VAL A 68 14.77 -1.27 7.05
CA VAL A 68 16.19 -1.36 6.72
C VAL A 68 16.62 -0.16 5.85
N CYS A 69 15.84 0.18 4.82
CA CYS A 69 16.09 1.32 3.97
C CYS A 69 16.17 2.63 4.76
N GLY A 70 15.17 2.89 5.61
CA GLY A 70 15.10 4.07 6.48
C GLY A 70 16.29 4.17 7.43
N GLY A 71 16.76 3.03 7.95
CA GLY A 71 17.96 2.96 8.79
C GLY A 71 19.24 3.39 8.05
N PHE A 72 19.46 2.88 6.83
CA PHE A 72 20.61 3.27 6.01
C PHE A 72 20.53 4.72 5.52
N MET A 73 19.32 5.23 5.21
CA MET A 73 19.09 6.63 4.85
C MET A 73 19.30 7.57 6.03
N MET A 74 18.90 7.16 7.24
CA MET A 74 19.17 7.88 8.49
C MET A 74 20.67 8.02 8.76
N TYR A 75 21.47 6.99 8.43
CA TYR A 75 22.93 7.07 8.51
C TYR A 75 23.51 8.12 7.54
N GLY A 76 22.92 8.25 6.35
CA GLY A 76 23.19 9.33 5.39
C GLY A 76 24.68 9.52 5.10
N ALA A 77 25.14 10.78 5.13
CA ALA A 77 26.51 11.13 4.73
C ALA A 77 27.60 10.50 5.60
N ALA A 78 27.28 9.98 6.79
CA ALA A 78 28.27 9.33 7.65
C ALA A 78 28.92 8.10 7.01
N ALA A 79 28.27 7.47 6.01
CA ALA A 79 28.83 6.37 5.24
C ALA A 79 29.79 6.80 4.11
N ILE A 80 29.75 8.07 3.70
CA ILE A 80 30.56 8.61 2.61
C ILE A 80 32.04 8.67 3.06
N PRO A 81 33.01 8.33 2.18
CA PRO A 81 34.43 8.40 2.52
C PRO A 81 34.85 9.81 2.94
N GLN A 82 35.68 9.93 3.99
CA GLN A 82 36.26 11.20 4.45
C GLN A 82 37.09 11.94 3.40
N SER A 83 37.53 11.23 2.34
CA SER A 83 38.26 11.83 1.22
C SER A 83 37.37 12.70 0.33
N VAL A 84 36.05 12.58 0.44
CA VAL A 84 35.09 13.41 -0.28
C VAL A 84 34.73 14.58 0.63
N ASP A 85 34.95 15.82 0.18
CA ASP A 85 34.72 17.05 0.95
C ASP A 85 33.21 17.37 1.10
N VAL A 86 32.48 16.44 1.72
CA VAL A 86 31.05 16.55 2.04
C VAL A 86 30.91 16.61 3.56
N SER A 87 30.10 17.56 4.04
CA SER A 87 29.86 17.72 5.47
C SER A 87 29.29 16.42 6.08
N GLY A 88 29.81 16.04 7.25
CA GLY A 88 29.37 14.83 7.93
C GLY A 88 29.86 13.51 7.31
N SER A 89 30.80 13.55 6.36
CA SER A 89 31.49 12.35 5.88
C SER A 89 32.48 11.84 6.93
N TYR A 90 32.28 10.61 7.38
CA TYR A 90 33.15 9.95 8.37
C TYR A 90 33.54 8.52 7.97
N GLY A 91 32.99 8.03 6.86
CA GLY A 91 33.10 6.65 6.43
C GLY A 91 34.32 6.37 5.56
N ASN A 92 34.24 5.26 4.84
CA ASN A 92 35.19 4.82 3.84
C ASN A 92 34.47 4.16 2.66
N LEU A 93 35.21 3.66 1.69
CA LEU A 93 34.62 3.02 0.51
C LEU A 93 33.71 1.83 0.89
N ALA A 94 34.10 1.02 1.87
CA ALA A 94 33.31 -0.15 2.28
C ALA A 94 31.97 0.24 2.93
N THR A 95 31.94 1.26 3.80
CA THR A 95 30.69 1.75 4.41
C THR A 95 29.77 2.35 3.36
N CYS A 96 30.35 3.08 2.39
CA CYS A 96 29.60 3.68 1.29
C CYS A 96 28.98 2.63 0.37
N THR A 97 29.77 1.65 -0.06
CA THR A 97 29.29 0.52 -0.87
C THR A 97 28.22 -0.28 -0.14
N THR A 98 28.39 -0.52 1.17
CA THR A 98 27.39 -1.23 1.98
C THR A 98 26.08 -0.45 2.04
N GLN A 99 26.13 0.85 2.31
CA GLN A 99 24.94 1.70 2.33
C GLN A 99 24.22 1.70 0.98
N GLY A 100 24.92 1.94 -0.12
CA GLY A 100 24.33 1.95 -1.46
C GLY A 100 23.69 0.61 -1.84
N PHE A 101 24.36 -0.49 -1.53
CA PHE A 101 23.85 -1.85 -1.76
C PHE A 101 22.51 -2.07 -1.04
N PHE A 102 22.46 -1.80 0.27
CA PHE A 102 21.24 -2.05 1.03
C PHE A 102 20.11 -1.08 0.66
N ILE A 103 20.39 0.20 0.43
CA ILE A 103 19.37 1.15 -0.04
C ILE A 103 18.78 0.66 -1.37
N TYR A 104 19.61 0.25 -2.33
CA TYR A 104 19.14 -0.25 -3.62
C TYR A 104 18.29 -1.52 -3.49
N VAL A 105 18.77 -2.53 -2.77
CA VAL A 105 18.05 -3.80 -2.59
C VAL A 105 16.70 -3.57 -1.92
N THR A 106 16.71 -2.85 -0.80
CA THR A 106 15.51 -2.66 0.03
C THR A 106 14.47 -1.77 -0.64
N SER A 107 14.88 -0.68 -1.29
CA SER A 107 13.98 0.19 -2.07
C SER A 107 13.38 -0.56 -3.26
N SER A 108 14.18 -1.29 -4.02
CA SER A 108 13.71 -2.10 -5.14
C SER A 108 12.72 -3.17 -4.68
N MET A 109 13.01 -3.88 -3.59
CA MET A 109 12.08 -4.87 -3.01
C MET A 109 10.76 -4.23 -2.58
N ALA A 110 10.78 -3.06 -1.94
CA ALA A 110 9.58 -2.33 -1.56
C ALA A 110 8.72 -1.96 -2.79
N ILE A 111 9.37 -1.51 -3.87
CA ILE A 111 8.72 -1.23 -5.17
C ILE A 111 8.05 -2.50 -5.75
N PHE A 112 8.74 -3.64 -5.74
CA PHE A 112 8.16 -4.88 -6.23
C PHE A 112 7.01 -5.38 -5.34
N TYR A 113 7.08 -5.21 -4.02
CA TYR A 113 5.93 -5.49 -3.14
C TYR A 113 4.75 -4.59 -3.46
N TYR A 114 4.99 -3.29 -3.68
CA TYR A 114 3.95 -2.35 -4.07
C TYR A 114 3.26 -2.79 -5.37
N SER A 115 4.05 -3.14 -6.39
CA SER A 115 3.54 -3.69 -7.64
C SER A 115 2.74 -4.99 -7.43
N SER A 116 3.15 -5.81 -6.48
CA SER A 116 2.48 -7.08 -6.16
C SER A 116 1.12 -6.89 -5.51
N PHE A 117 0.82 -5.73 -4.90
CA PHE A 117 -0.54 -5.43 -4.46
C PHE A 117 -1.52 -5.40 -5.63
N SER A 118 -1.08 -5.03 -6.83
CA SER A 118 -1.96 -5.05 -8.00
C SER A 118 -2.39 -6.46 -8.39
N VAL A 119 -1.45 -7.42 -8.36
CA VAL A 119 -1.70 -8.85 -8.59
C VAL A 119 -2.61 -9.41 -7.50
N TYR A 120 -2.31 -9.06 -6.25
CA TYR A 120 -3.12 -9.44 -5.10
C TYR A 120 -4.58 -8.97 -5.25
N SER A 121 -4.81 -7.69 -5.55
CA SER A 121 -6.14 -7.14 -5.82
C SER A 121 -6.81 -7.85 -7.00
N PHE A 122 -6.07 -8.09 -8.09
CA PHE A 122 -6.58 -8.77 -9.26
C PHE A 122 -7.09 -10.18 -8.94
N VAL A 123 -6.25 -11.02 -8.33
CA VAL A 123 -6.61 -12.41 -8.00
C VAL A 123 -7.68 -12.45 -6.91
N GLY A 124 -7.60 -11.57 -5.91
CA GLY A 124 -8.58 -11.45 -4.83
C GLY A 124 -9.98 -11.15 -5.35
N VAL A 125 -10.12 -10.10 -6.17
CA VAL A 125 -11.43 -9.71 -6.75
C VAL A 125 -11.99 -10.81 -7.65
N LEU A 126 -11.18 -11.43 -8.51
CA LEU A 126 -11.64 -12.50 -9.41
C LEU A 126 -12.17 -13.73 -8.67
N HIS A 127 -11.70 -13.97 -7.45
CA HIS A 127 -12.11 -15.10 -6.63
C HIS A 127 -13.03 -14.73 -5.46
N ASN A 128 -13.61 -13.52 -5.49
CA ASN A 128 -14.45 -12.99 -4.40
C ASN A 128 -13.77 -13.14 -3.02
N PHE A 129 -12.46 -12.92 -2.98
CA PHE A 129 -11.63 -12.96 -1.77
C PHE A 129 -11.69 -14.25 -0.95
N LYS A 130 -12.00 -15.39 -1.60
CA LYS A 130 -11.90 -16.72 -0.97
C LYS A 130 -10.45 -17.14 -0.76
N LYS A 131 -9.98 -17.19 0.50
CA LYS A 131 -8.58 -17.40 0.92
C LYS A 131 -7.93 -18.56 0.18
N GLU A 132 -8.61 -19.70 0.10
CA GLU A 132 -8.09 -20.96 -0.46
C GLU A 132 -7.69 -20.82 -1.94
N LYS A 133 -8.33 -19.91 -2.68
CA LYS A 133 -8.17 -19.81 -4.14
C LYS A 133 -6.98 -18.97 -4.58
N TYR A 134 -6.47 -18.07 -3.74
CA TYR A 134 -5.42 -17.12 -4.13
C TYR A 134 -4.14 -17.21 -3.31
N MET A 135 -4.13 -17.97 -2.20
CA MET A 135 -2.94 -18.18 -1.35
C MET A 135 -1.73 -18.74 -2.11
N TRP A 136 -1.95 -19.50 -3.19
CA TRP A 136 -0.86 -20.04 -4.00
C TRP A 136 0.01 -18.97 -4.66
N VAL A 137 -0.51 -17.75 -4.86
CA VAL A 137 0.20 -16.67 -5.56
C VAL A 137 1.31 -16.07 -4.68
N GLU A 138 1.19 -16.21 -3.36
CA GLU A 138 2.11 -15.65 -2.36
C GLU A 138 3.55 -16.08 -2.57
N LYS A 139 3.78 -17.39 -2.74
CA LYS A 139 5.13 -17.95 -2.92
C LYS A 139 5.82 -17.36 -4.15
N TYR A 140 5.06 -17.13 -5.23
CA TYR A 140 5.60 -16.57 -6.46
C TYR A 140 5.90 -15.08 -6.32
N ILE A 141 5.03 -14.34 -5.64
CA ILE A 141 5.29 -12.93 -5.30
C ILE A 141 6.60 -12.82 -4.52
N HIS A 142 6.76 -13.56 -3.42
CA HIS A 142 7.99 -13.49 -2.63
C HIS A 142 9.23 -13.89 -3.43
N ILE A 143 9.18 -14.96 -4.22
CA ILE A 143 10.31 -15.37 -5.07
C ILE A 143 10.71 -14.23 -6.03
N LEU A 144 9.75 -13.65 -6.75
CA LEU A 144 10.00 -12.60 -7.74
C LEU A 144 10.54 -11.31 -7.10
N VAL A 145 9.94 -10.89 -5.98
CA VAL A 145 10.32 -9.67 -5.25
C VAL A 145 11.76 -9.73 -4.75
N HIS A 146 12.30 -10.92 -4.45
CA HIS A 146 13.67 -11.03 -3.92
C HIS A 146 14.70 -11.31 -5.01
N ILE A 147 14.41 -12.18 -5.98
CA ILE A 147 15.41 -12.62 -6.96
C ILE A 147 15.95 -11.44 -7.76
N TYR A 148 15.08 -10.61 -8.32
CA TYR A 148 15.54 -9.52 -9.20
C TYR A 148 16.41 -8.49 -8.45
N PRO A 149 15.97 -7.87 -7.32
CA PRO A 149 16.78 -6.88 -6.62
C PRO A 149 18.12 -7.41 -6.12
N ILE A 150 18.15 -8.67 -5.64
CA ILE A 150 19.39 -9.28 -5.13
C ILE A 150 20.38 -9.51 -6.28
N VAL A 151 19.93 -10.14 -7.37
CA VAL A 151 20.81 -10.46 -8.51
C VAL A 151 21.35 -9.17 -9.15
N SER A 152 20.48 -8.17 -9.37
CA SER A 152 20.89 -6.88 -9.91
C SER A 152 21.85 -6.13 -8.98
N ALA A 153 21.61 -6.14 -7.67
CA ALA A 153 22.51 -5.50 -6.70
C ALA A 153 23.91 -6.14 -6.68
N PHE A 154 23.99 -7.48 -6.73
CA PHE A 154 25.28 -8.17 -6.81
C PHE A 154 26.01 -7.89 -8.13
N TYR A 155 25.27 -7.79 -9.24
CA TYR A 155 25.84 -7.36 -10.51
C TYR A 155 26.41 -5.94 -10.40
N ILE A 156 25.67 -4.97 -9.87
CA ILE A 156 26.13 -3.59 -9.67
C ILE A 156 27.34 -3.55 -8.72
N LEU A 157 27.31 -4.33 -7.64
CA LEU A 157 28.41 -4.46 -6.70
C LEU A 157 29.69 -4.99 -7.39
N SER A 158 29.56 -5.96 -8.29
CA SER A 158 30.70 -6.48 -9.07
C SER A 158 31.36 -5.45 -9.99
N GLN A 159 30.62 -4.39 -10.33
CA GLN A 159 31.10 -3.26 -11.14
C GLN A 159 31.55 -2.06 -10.30
N ILE A 160 31.60 -2.19 -8.96
CA ILE A 160 31.90 -1.08 -8.04
C ILE A 160 30.91 0.09 -8.23
N GLY A 161 29.64 -0.22 -8.53
CA GLY A 161 28.65 0.79 -8.94
C GLY A 161 28.07 1.63 -7.81
N PHE A 162 28.40 1.35 -6.54
CA PHE A 162 27.89 2.07 -5.37
C PHE A 162 28.93 3.07 -4.84
N THR A 163 28.67 4.36 -5.01
CA THR A 163 29.55 5.46 -4.60
C THR A 163 28.74 6.60 -3.98
N ASP A 164 29.39 7.73 -3.67
CA ASP A 164 28.67 8.96 -3.33
C ASP A 164 27.74 9.37 -4.50
N SER A 165 26.50 9.71 -4.14
CA SER A 165 25.46 10.14 -5.06
C SER A 165 25.34 11.67 -5.16
N SER A 166 26.16 12.42 -4.41
CA SER A 166 26.05 13.87 -4.18
C SER A 166 24.77 14.33 -3.47
N HIS A 167 23.91 13.40 -3.06
CA HIS A 167 22.69 13.67 -2.30
C HIS A 167 22.88 13.38 -0.80
N GLY A 168 24.11 13.34 -0.29
CA GLY A 168 24.39 13.08 1.13
C GLY A 168 24.10 11.65 1.59
N PHE A 169 24.13 10.69 0.67
CA PHE A 169 24.19 9.25 0.94
C PHE A 169 24.83 8.53 -0.25
N CYS A 170 25.25 7.29 -0.03
CA CYS A 170 25.79 6.45 -1.09
C CYS A 170 24.68 5.71 -1.82
N TYR A 171 24.73 5.74 -3.15
CA TYR A 171 23.77 5.07 -4.01
C TYR A 171 24.45 4.62 -5.31
N LEU A 172 23.68 4.19 -6.30
CA LEU A 172 24.23 4.04 -7.64
C LEU A 172 24.80 5.40 -8.07
N HIS A 173 26.06 5.41 -8.48
CA HIS A 173 26.62 6.58 -9.10
C HIS A 173 25.78 6.86 -10.35
N ASN A 174 25.11 8.02 -10.37
CA ASN A 174 24.82 8.66 -11.65
C ASN A 174 26.17 9.16 -12.14
N ALA A 175 27.05 8.24 -12.59
CA ALA A 175 28.03 8.61 -13.61
C ALA A 175 27.18 9.38 -14.60
N SER A 176 27.47 10.68 -14.71
CA SER A 176 26.57 11.64 -15.32
C SER A 176 25.94 11.04 -16.57
N LEU A 177 24.69 11.39 -16.89
CA LEU A 177 24.11 11.00 -18.19
C LEU A 177 25.11 11.27 -19.35
N SER A 178 25.98 12.26 -19.15
CA SER A 178 27.33 12.38 -19.68
C SER A 178 28.28 11.30 -19.16
N CYS A 179 28.27 10.12 -19.76
CA CYS A 179 29.53 9.40 -19.98
C CYS A 179 30.31 10.19 -21.05
N ASP A 180 30.53 11.47 -20.77
CA ASP A 180 31.20 12.42 -21.65
C ASP A 180 32.66 12.02 -21.66
N ASP A 181 33.16 11.90 -22.88
CA ASP A 181 34.52 11.57 -23.19
C ASP A 181 35.41 12.64 -22.54
N ASP A 182 35.85 12.42 -21.29
CA ASP A 182 36.96 13.14 -20.74
C ASP A 182 38.09 12.96 -21.77
N PRO A 183 38.58 14.05 -22.41
CA PRO A 183 39.51 13.97 -23.52
C PRO A 183 40.88 13.41 -23.12
N THR A 184 41.06 13.03 -21.85
CA THR A 184 42.23 12.36 -21.31
C THR A 184 42.29 10.88 -21.72
N ASP A 185 42.44 10.60 -23.03
CA ASP A 185 43.04 9.44 -23.74
C ASP A 185 42.94 7.98 -23.16
N VAL A 186 42.23 7.74 -22.08
CA VAL A 186 41.97 6.40 -21.55
C VAL A 186 40.63 5.97 -22.16
N PRO A 187 40.61 4.97 -23.05
CA PRO A 187 39.38 4.51 -23.68
C PRO A 187 38.40 4.04 -22.60
N SER A 188 37.45 4.92 -22.29
CA SER A 188 36.32 4.64 -21.41
C SER A 188 35.48 3.55 -22.08
N ASP A 189 35.25 2.44 -21.35
CA ASP A 189 34.35 1.38 -21.80
C ASP A 189 32.90 1.83 -21.64
N ASN A 190 32.45 2.71 -22.56
CA ASN A 190 31.11 3.30 -22.60
C ASN A 190 29.99 2.23 -22.56
N THR A 191 30.30 0.99 -22.92
CA THR A 191 29.39 -0.16 -22.85
C THR A 191 28.93 -0.50 -21.42
N LYS A 192 29.76 -0.24 -20.40
CA LYS A 192 29.44 -0.57 -19.00
C LYS A 192 28.46 0.42 -18.38
N CYS A 193 28.61 1.70 -18.71
CA CYS A 193 27.76 2.80 -18.23
C CYS A 193 26.27 2.57 -18.57
N GLY A 194 25.95 2.31 -19.84
CA GLY A 194 24.57 2.10 -20.28
C GLY A 194 23.88 0.87 -19.67
N LYS A 195 24.62 -0.20 -19.36
CA LYS A 195 24.06 -1.42 -18.76
C LYS A 195 23.60 -1.18 -17.32
N THR A 196 24.38 -0.47 -16.51
CA THR A 196 24.04 -0.17 -15.12
C THR A 196 22.81 0.75 -15.04
N GLN A 197 22.74 1.75 -15.90
CA GLN A 197 21.58 2.64 -15.99
C GLN A 197 20.30 1.87 -16.36
N THR A 198 20.40 0.93 -17.30
CA THR A 198 19.26 0.10 -17.72
C THR A 198 18.70 -0.71 -16.53
N LEU A 199 19.56 -1.24 -15.65
CA LEU A 199 19.14 -1.99 -14.46
C LEU A 199 18.42 -1.14 -13.41
N LEU A 200 18.67 0.17 -13.38
CA LEU A 200 17.96 1.12 -12.52
C LEU A 200 16.61 1.55 -13.11
N VAL A 201 16.54 1.70 -14.43
CA VAL A 201 15.32 2.13 -15.13
C VAL A 201 14.28 1.00 -15.18
N ILE A 202 14.70 -0.25 -15.34
CA ILE A 202 13.79 -1.40 -15.44
C ILE A 202 12.77 -1.48 -14.28
N PRO A 203 13.17 -1.45 -12.98
CA PRO A 203 12.22 -1.50 -11.87
C PRO A 203 11.22 -0.35 -11.86
N ILE A 204 11.66 0.85 -12.25
CA ILE A 204 10.82 2.05 -12.31
C ILE A 204 9.76 1.88 -13.39
N LEU A 205 10.17 1.48 -14.61
CA LEU A 205 9.24 1.22 -15.71
C LEU A 205 8.29 0.08 -15.37
N LEU A 206 8.79 -1.00 -14.79
CA LEU A 206 7.96 -2.11 -14.36
C LEU A 206 6.93 -1.64 -13.33
N ASN A 207 7.34 -0.85 -12.33
CA ASN A 207 6.42 -0.33 -11.32
C ASN A 207 5.35 0.62 -11.88
N LEU A 208 5.66 1.35 -12.96
CA LEU A 208 4.70 2.24 -13.61
C LEU A 208 3.72 1.47 -14.50
N PHE A 209 4.24 0.62 -15.40
CA PHE A 209 3.43 -0.04 -16.41
C PHE A 209 2.71 -1.28 -15.88
N PHE A 210 3.36 -2.10 -15.05
CA PHE A 210 2.81 -3.39 -14.64
C PHE A 210 1.52 -3.23 -13.82
N PRO A 211 1.47 -2.44 -12.72
CA PRO A 211 0.23 -2.22 -11.97
C PRO A 211 -0.86 -1.60 -12.82
N THR A 212 -0.50 -0.67 -13.72
CA THR A 212 -1.44 -0.02 -14.64
C THR A 212 -2.12 -1.05 -15.53
N VAL A 213 -1.34 -1.90 -16.21
CA VAL A 213 -1.86 -2.96 -17.06
C VAL A 213 -2.72 -3.94 -16.27
N VAL A 214 -2.25 -4.40 -15.11
CA VAL A 214 -3.00 -5.35 -14.25
C VAL A 214 -4.34 -4.75 -13.81
N MET A 215 -4.37 -3.48 -13.41
CA MET A 215 -5.59 -2.80 -12.98
C MET A 215 -6.56 -2.54 -14.13
N THR A 216 -6.07 -2.15 -15.32
CA THR A 216 -6.93 -2.02 -16.51
C THR A 216 -7.56 -3.36 -16.88
N VAL A 217 -6.79 -4.45 -16.87
CA VAL A 217 -7.31 -5.80 -17.11
C VAL A 217 -8.33 -6.18 -16.03
N LEU A 218 -8.07 -5.86 -14.75
CA LEU A 218 -9.02 -6.08 -13.67
C LEU A 218 -10.36 -5.39 -13.95
N VAL A 219 -10.34 -4.09 -14.24
CA VAL A 219 -11.55 -3.30 -14.53
C VAL A 219 -12.34 -3.92 -15.67
N PHE A 220 -11.66 -4.30 -16.74
CA PHE A 220 -12.29 -4.95 -17.89
C PHE A 220 -12.93 -6.30 -17.52
N MET A 221 -12.22 -7.15 -16.79
CA MET A 221 -12.73 -8.46 -16.37
C MET A 221 -13.90 -8.35 -15.39
N VAL A 222 -13.88 -7.37 -14.48
CA VAL A 222 -15.01 -7.11 -13.56
C VAL A 222 -16.22 -6.59 -14.32
N ALA A 223 -16.02 -5.67 -15.27
CA ALA A 223 -17.10 -5.17 -16.13
C ALA A 223 -17.75 -6.31 -16.94
N GLN A 224 -16.95 -7.24 -17.47
CA GLN A 224 -17.48 -8.40 -18.21
C GLN A 224 -18.18 -9.43 -17.33
N ARG A 225 -17.87 -9.52 -16.04
CA ARG A 225 -18.35 -10.58 -15.13
C ARG A 225 -19.11 -10.02 -13.92
N GLN A 226 -19.75 -8.86 -14.09
CA GLN A 226 -20.37 -8.12 -12.99
C GLN A 226 -21.43 -8.94 -12.23
N GLU A 227 -22.09 -9.88 -12.90
CA GLU A 227 -23.09 -10.79 -12.30
C GLU A 227 -22.48 -11.82 -11.32
N LYS A 228 -21.18 -12.14 -11.44
CA LYS A 228 -20.49 -13.16 -10.63
C LYS A 228 -19.56 -12.56 -9.58
N ILE A 229 -19.20 -11.29 -9.76
CA ILE A 229 -18.25 -10.59 -8.90
C ILE A 229 -19.03 -9.62 -8.01
N LEU A 230 -18.82 -9.75 -6.70
CA LEU A 230 -19.55 -8.96 -5.70
C LEU A 230 -19.24 -7.47 -5.77
N VAL A 231 -18.05 -7.11 -6.24
CA VAL A 231 -17.59 -5.72 -6.31
C VAL A 231 -18.12 -5.03 -7.57
N ASN A 232 -18.64 -3.82 -7.43
CA ASN A 232 -19.13 -3.01 -8.54
C ASN A 232 -17.96 -2.51 -9.43
N TRP A 233 -18.02 -2.76 -10.74
CA TRP A 233 -16.98 -2.35 -11.68
C TRP A 233 -16.72 -0.84 -11.70
N LYS A 234 -17.73 0.00 -11.47
CA LYS A 234 -17.57 1.47 -11.45
C LYS A 234 -16.69 1.91 -10.28
N THR A 235 -16.85 1.24 -9.14
CA THR A 235 -15.99 1.44 -7.97
C THR A 235 -14.56 1.03 -8.28
N VAL A 236 -14.35 -0.16 -8.86
CA VAL A 236 -13.03 -0.66 -9.24
C VAL A 236 -12.37 0.28 -10.26
N ALA A 237 -13.13 0.77 -11.26
CA ALA A 237 -12.64 1.70 -12.26
C ALA A 237 -12.20 3.03 -11.64
N LYS A 238 -13.00 3.59 -10.72
CA LYS A 238 -12.64 4.82 -9.99
C LYS A 238 -11.35 4.64 -9.20
N GLN A 239 -11.20 3.51 -8.50
CA GLN A 239 -10.02 3.18 -7.71
C GLN A 239 -8.77 2.97 -8.56
N ALA A 240 -8.90 2.21 -9.65
CA ALA A 240 -7.82 2.02 -10.62
C ALA A 240 -7.35 3.35 -11.20
N TRP A 241 -8.30 4.22 -11.57
CA TRP A 241 -7.99 5.56 -12.08
C TRP A 241 -7.26 6.43 -11.06
N SER A 242 -7.72 6.46 -9.80
CA SER A 242 -7.03 7.18 -8.72
C SER A 242 -5.62 6.64 -8.49
N SER A 243 -5.43 5.31 -8.51
CA SER A 243 -4.10 4.71 -8.39
C SER A 243 -3.17 5.10 -9.54
N ILE A 244 -3.66 5.10 -10.78
CA ILE A 244 -2.87 5.45 -11.97
C ILE A 244 -2.38 6.90 -11.90
N ILE A 245 -3.25 7.84 -11.49
CA ILE A 245 -2.88 9.26 -11.33
C ILE A 245 -1.75 9.39 -10.31
N VAL A 246 -1.91 8.80 -9.13
CA VAL A 246 -0.90 8.87 -8.06
C VAL A 246 0.43 8.28 -8.53
N THR A 247 0.42 7.17 -9.28
CA THR A 247 1.67 6.58 -9.81
C THR A 247 2.35 7.47 -10.86
N HIS A 248 1.59 8.12 -11.74
CA HIS A 248 2.16 9.01 -12.77
C HIS A 248 2.72 10.31 -12.18
N ASP A 249 2.03 10.94 -11.22
CA ASP A 249 2.52 12.14 -10.55
C ASP A 249 3.85 11.88 -9.83
N ASN A 250 4.00 10.69 -9.23
CA ASN A 250 5.23 10.26 -8.59
C ASN A 250 6.39 10.02 -9.57
N ALA A 251 6.11 9.60 -10.81
CA ALA A 251 7.14 9.31 -11.81
C ALA A 251 7.81 10.58 -12.37
N HIS A 252 7.07 11.70 -12.40
CA HIS A 252 7.59 12.99 -12.87
C HIS A 252 8.36 13.78 -11.80
N SER A 253 8.31 13.33 -10.55
CA SER A 253 9.01 13.98 -9.46
C SER A 253 10.53 13.86 -9.58
N SER A 254 11.25 14.90 -9.13
CA SER A 254 12.67 14.79 -8.81
C SER A 254 12.93 13.63 -7.85
N PHE A 255 14.13 13.06 -7.91
CA PHE A 255 14.55 11.95 -7.05
C PHE A 255 14.38 12.24 -5.55
N VAL A 256 14.65 13.48 -5.13
CA VAL A 256 14.48 13.94 -3.74
C VAL A 256 13.00 13.92 -3.32
N PHE A 257 12.09 14.36 -4.18
CA PHE A 257 10.66 14.32 -3.88
C PHE A 257 10.10 12.90 -4.01
N ALA A 258 10.71 12.03 -4.82
CA ALA A 258 10.40 10.60 -4.79
C ALA A 258 10.73 9.99 -3.42
N ILE A 259 11.89 10.30 -2.82
CA ILE A 259 12.26 9.86 -1.46
C ILE A 259 11.25 10.36 -0.42
N LEU A 260 10.86 11.63 -0.49
CA LEU A 260 9.84 12.19 0.40
C LEU A 260 8.48 11.52 0.20
N ASN A 261 8.06 11.29 -1.04
CA ASN A 261 6.81 10.60 -1.34
C ASN A 261 6.80 9.16 -0.84
N TYR A 262 7.92 8.44 -0.95
CA TYR A 262 8.03 7.11 -0.33
C TYR A 262 7.85 7.17 1.20
N SER A 263 8.44 8.18 1.85
CA SER A 263 8.30 8.40 3.29
C SER A 263 6.85 8.75 3.66
N LEU A 264 6.23 9.66 2.90
CA LEU A 264 4.84 10.09 3.07
C LEU A 264 3.85 8.95 2.79
N PHE A 265 4.17 8.07 1.84
CA PHE A 265 3.36 6.89 1.55
C PHE A 265 3.41 5.90 2.72
N GLY A 266 4.58 5.66 3.30
CA GLY A 266 4.71 4.87 4.53
C GLY A 266 3.92 5.47 5.69
N LEU A 267 4.00 6.79 5.86
CA LEU A 267 3.21 7.53 6.85
C LEU A 267 1.69 7.43 6.56
N TRP A 268 1.27 7.57 5.32
CA TRP A 268 -0.12 7.48 4.91
C TRP A 268 -0.68 6.08 5.17
N ILE A 269 0.04 5.02 4.77
CA ILE A 269 -0.34 3.64 5.11
C ILE A 269 -0.49 3.50 6.62
N MET A 270 0.49 3.97 7.40
CA MET A 270 0.43 3.92 8.86
C MET A 270 -0.81 4.66 9.40
N LEU A 271 -1.12 5.85 8.89
CA LEU A 271 -2.31 6.62 9.29
C LEU A 271 -3.60 5.88 8.92
N SER A 272 -3.69 5.29 7.73
CA SER A 272 -4.83 4.46 7.34
C SER A 272 -5.00 3.27 8.29
N TYR A 273 -3.92 2.58 8.64
CA TYR A 273 -3.95 1.49 9.60
C TYR A 273 -4.41 1.94 10.99
N LEU A 274 -3.91 3.07 11.49
CA LEU A 274 -4.32 3.62 12.78
C LEU A 274 -5.79 4.03 12.78
N PHE A 275 -6.24 4.70 11.72
CA PHE A 275 -7.63 5.13 11.57
C PHE A 275 -8.59 3.94 11.69
N PHE A 276 -8.35 2.87 10.93
CA PHE A 276 -9.19 1.67 10.99
C PHE A 276 -9.08 0.92 12.31
N SER A 277 -7.91 0.94 12.96
CA SER A 277 -7.74 0.29 14.26
C SER A 277 -8.43 1.05 15.40
N VAL A 278 -8.56 2.38 15.32
CA VAL A 278 -9.21 3.20 16.35
C VAL A 278 -10.74 3.14 16.24
N GLU A 279 -11.30 3.20 15.03
CA GLU A 279 -12.76 3.21 14.84
C GLU A 279 -13.44 1.98 15.45
N MET A 280 -12.78 0.82 15.40
CA MET A 280 -13.23 -0.43 16.02
C MET A 280 -13.47 -0.30 17.52
N LYS A 281 -12.50 0.27 18.25
CA LYS A 281 -12.58 0.39 19.71
C LYS A 281 -13.77 1.24 20.14
N THR A 282 -14.14 2.25 19.34
CA THR A 282 -15.31 3.10 19.62
C THR A 282 -16.63 2.37 19.36
N ARG A 283 -16.72 1.52 18.32
CA ARG A 283 -17.94 0.74 18.04
C ARG A 283 -18.18 -0.35 19.09
N SER A 284 -17.13 -1.09 19.47
CA SER A 284 -17.22 -2.13 20.51
C SER A 284 -17.74 -1.58 21.85
N SER A 285 -17.18 -0.45 22.31
CA SER A 285 -17.61 0.19 23.56
C SER A 285 -19.06 0.71 23.53
N LYS A 286 -19.57 1.14 22.36
CA LYS A 286 -20.93 1.66 22.24
C LYS A 286 -21.99 0.55 22.28
N THR A 287 -21.68 -0.63 21.75
CA THR A 287 -22.57 -1.80 21.83
C THR A 287 -22.69 -2.32 23.26
N GLU A 288 -21.58 -2.34 24.01
CA GLU A 288 -21.56 -2.81 25.40
C GLU A 288 -22.33 -1.87 26.36
N GLY A 289 -22.26 -0.55 26.13
CA GLY A 289 -22.97 0.44 26.94
C GLY A 289 -24.50 0.43 26.78
N ASN A 290 -25.02 0.00 25.63
CA ASN A 290 -26.47 0.00 25.37
C ASN A 290 -27.17 -1.25 25.93
N ASN A 291 -26.46 -2.37 26.07
CA ASN A 291 -27.03 -3.61 26.60
C ASN A 291 -27.21 -3.58 28.13
N ASN A 292 -26.47 -2.73 28.86
CA ASN A 292 -26.64 -2.57 30.30
C ASN A 292 -27.83 -1.71 30.73
N ILE A 293 -28.50 -1.01 29.79
CA ILE A 293 -29.65 -0.14 30.12
C ILE A 293 -30.99 -0.90 30.01
N ASN A 294 -31.05 -2.01 29.28
CA ASN A 294 -32.33 -2.71 29.02
C ASN A 294 -32.59 -3.94 29.92
N ASN A 295 -31.65 -4.37 30.77
CA ASN A 295 -31.83 -5.56 31.62
C ASN A 295 -32.50 -5.28 32.99
N ASN A 296 -33.14 -4.13 33.18
CA ASN A 296 -33.77 -3.78 34.46
C ASN A 296 -35.29 -3.56 34.40
N THR A 297 -35.96 -4.13 33.39
CA THR A 297 -37.43 -4.06 33.32
C THR A 297 -37.97 -5.40 32.82
N ASN A 298 -38.77 -6.05 33.68
CA ASN A 298 -39.57 -7.26 33.48
C ASN A 298 -38.99 -8.57 34.02
N ASN A 299 -38.94 -8.67 35.35
CA ASN A 299 -39.25 -9.93 36.04
C ASN A 299 -40.75 -9.96 36.36
N ALA A 300 -41.54 -10.64 35.53
CA ALA A 300 -42.74 -11.36 35.94
C ALA A 300 -43.33 -12.13 34.75
N GLU A 301 -43.70 -13.38 35.03
CA GLU A 301 -44.64 -14.25 34.29
C GLU A 301 -44.09 -15.29 33.30
N ASN A 302 -44.04 -16.51 33.85
CA ASN A 302 -44.75 -17.71 33.40
C ASN A 302 -44.03 -18.75 32.53
N GLU A 303 -43.83 -19.90 33.18
CA GLU A 303 -43.76 -21.26 32.61
C GLU A 303 -44.94 -21.54 31.66
N LEU A 304 -44.67 -22.14 30.51
CA LEU A 304 -45.37 -23.35 30.08
C LEU A 304 -44.60 -24.06 28.95
N GLU A 305 -44.41 -25.36 29.12
CA GLU A 305 -43.94 -26.32 28.11
C GLU A 305 -44.81 -26.34 26.85
N ALA A 306 -44.21 -26.54 25.68
CA ALA A 306 -44.81 -27.33 24.61
C ALA A 306 -43.77 -27.87 23.62
N ASP A 307 -43.76 -29.19 23.55
CA ASP A 307 -43.29 -30.09 22.51
C ASP A 307 -43.90 -29.77 21.12
N MET A 308 -43.10 -29.83 20.04
CA MET A 308 -43.42 -30.57 18.79
C MET A 308 -42.63 -30.12 17.52
N THR A 309 -41.96 -31.12 16.93
CA THR A 309 -41.86 -31.51 15.50
C THR A 309 -41.42 -30.52 14.40
N GLU A 310 -40.19 -30.76 13.94
CA GLU A 310 -39.76 -31.01 12.55
C GLU A 310 -40.75 -30.66 11.41
N GLN A 311 -40.42 -29.64 10.61
CA GLN A 311 -41.06 -29.39 9.33
C GLN A 311 -40.06 -28.99 8.23
N GLU A 312 -40.18 -29.72 7.14
CA GLU A 312 -39.39 -29.81 5.91
C GLU A 312 -39.52 -28.55 5.03
N VAL A 313 -38.39 -27.92 4.66
CA VAL A 313 -38.37 -26.73 3.78
C VAL A 313 -38.17 -27.14 2.33
N ASN A 314 -39.26 -27.13 1.57
CA ASN A 314 -39.25 -27.16 0.10
C ASN A 314 -38.93 -25.76 -0.46
N ASN A 315 -37.78 -25.62 -1.12
CA ASN A 315 -37.45 -24.43 -1.92
C ASN A 315 -37.88 -24.62 -3.38
N VAL A 316 -39.07 -24.12 -3.73
CA VAL A 316 -39.51 -23.93 -5.11
C VAL A 316 -39.10 -22.52 -5.55
N PHE A 317 -38.10 -22.46 -6.44
CA PHE A 317 -37.60 -21.22 -7.06
C PHE A 317 -38.29 -21.05 -8.42
N ILE A 318 -39.20 -20.08 -8.55
CA ILE A 318 -39.81 -19.67 -9.83
C ILE A 318 -39.69 -18.15 -9.95
N PHE A 319 -38.91 -17.67 -10.92
CA PHE A 319 -39.05 -16.31 -11.46
C PHE A 319 -39.57 -16.42 -12.89
N GLY A 320 -40.84 -16.08 -13.07
CA GLY A 320 -41.44 -15.74 -14.36
C GLY A 320 -41.48 -14.21 -14.50
N SER A 321 -40.86 -13.70 -15.56
CA SER A 321 -40.96 -12.30 -15.97
C SER A 321 -42.39 -12.00 -16.41
N ARG A 322 -43.00 -10.95 -15.86
CA ARG A 322 -44.26 -10.41 -16.36
C ARG A 322 -44.09 -8.93 -16.69
N GLU A 323 -44.37 -8.60 -17.94
CA GLU A 323 -44.46 -7.25 -18.49
C GLU A 323 -45.52 -6.44 -17.75
N ILE A 324 -45.20 -5.16 -17.49
CA ILE A 324 -46.08 -4.21 -16.82
C ILE A 324 -46.79 -3.39 -17.90
N GLU A 325 -48.10 -3.62 -18.02
CA GLU A 325 -49.04 -2.79 -18.76
C GLU A 325 -49.52 -1.64 -17.85
N THR A 326 -49.52 -0.42 -18.38
CA THR A 326 -49.80 0.80 -17.63
C THR A 326 -51.30 1.07 -17.59
N GLN A 327 -51.89 1.20 -16.40
CA GLN A 327 -53.26 1.69 -16.24
C GLN A 327 -53.32 2.75 -15.13
N GLU A 328 -53.73 3.96 -15.52
CA GLU A 328 -53.96 5.10 -14.64
C GLU A 328 -55.27 4.93 -13.85
N ASN A 329 -55.24 5.19 -12.54
CA ASN A 329 -56.38 5.76 -11.82
C ASN A 329 -55.94 6.39 -10.48
N PRO A 330 -56.57 7.50 -10.02
CA PRO A 330 -56.19 8.20 -8.81
C PRO A 330 -57.10 7.79 -7.63
N SER A 331 -56.50 7.26 -6.57
CA SER A 331 -57.14 7.22 -5.25
C SER A 331 -56.06 7.29 -4.18
N SER A 332 -56.12 8.36 -3.38
CA SER A 332 -55.29 8.62 -2.22
C SER A 332 -55.39 7.49 -1.20
N ILE A 333 -54.37 6.63 -1.17
CA ILE A 333 -54.11 5.65 -0.11
C ILE A 333 -52.81 6.10 0.59
N PRO A 334 -52.69 5.95 1.93
CA PRO A 334 -51.47 6.32 2.63
C PRO A 334 -50.30 5.51 2.06
N THR A 335 -49.33 6.20 1.48
CA THR A 335 -48.12 5.61 0.93
C THR A 335 -47.37 4.89 2.05
N MET A 336 -47.53 3.57 2.15
CA MET A 336 -46.54 2.73 2.81
C MET A 336 -45.24 2.95 2.04
N VAL A 337 -44.31 3.69 2.66
CA VAL A 337 -42.97 3.89 2.14
C VAL A 337 -42.37 2.50 1.98
N ALA A 338 -42.31 2.02 0.74
CA ALA A 338 -41.65 0.78 0.41
C ALA A 338 -40.24 0.84 1.01
N PRO A 339 -39.80 -0.18 1.77
CA PRO A 339 -38.50 -0.17 2.42
C PRO A 339 -37.46 0.16 1.35
N SER A 340 -36.80 1.30 1.50
CA SER A 340 -35.78 1.71 0.54
C SER A 340 -34.74 0.60 0.53
N HIS A 341 -34.64 -0.13 -0.58
CA HIS A 341 -33.56 -1.07 -0.81
C HIS A 341 -32.28 -0.25 -0.83
N GLN A 342 -31.68 -0.05 0.34
CA GLN A 342 -30.36 0.52 0.43
C GLN A 342 -29.44 -0.41 -0.34
N PRO A 343 -28.65 0.10 -1.31
CA PRO A 343 -27.72 -0.73 -2.04
C PRO A 343 -26.79 -1.38 -1.02
N LYS A 344 -26.95 -2.69 -0.86
CA LYS A 344 -26.41 -3.46 0.25
C LYS A 344 -24.87 -3.47 0.29
N TYR A 345 -24.23 -2.99 -0.78
CA TYR A 345 -22.78 -2.98 -0.94
C TYR A 345 -22.34 -1.78 -1.80
N SER A 346 -21.86 -0.70 -1.17
CA SER A 346 -21.00 0.29 -1.83
C SER A 346 -19.71 0.31 -1.02
N PHE A 347 -18.57 0.00 -1.59
CA PHE A 347 -17.32 -0.07 -0.84
C PHE A 347 -16.25 0.78 -1.51
N ASN A 348 -15.36 1.40 -0.74
CA ASN A 348 -14.17 2.05 -1.26
C ASN A 348 -12.88 1.50 -0.60
N ILE A 349 -11.99 0.92 -1.41
CA ILE A 349 -10.77 0.17 -0.99
C ILE A 349 -9.71 1.02 -0.30
N PHE A 350 -9.76 2.34 -0.49
CA PHE A 350 -8.75 3.25 0.05
C PHE A 350 -9.25 4.08 1.23
N ASP A 351 -10.56 4.22 1.46
CA ASP A 351 -11.11 4.99 2.59
C ASP A 351 -11.99 4.16 3.54
N GLY A 352 -12.32 2.90 3.19
CA GLY A 352 -13.11 1.99 4.03
C GLY A 352 -14.54 2.45 4.34
N THR A 353 -15.05 3.51 3.70
CA THR A 353 -16.43 3.96 3.89
C THR A 353 -17.41 2.94 3.30
N ASN A 354 -18.51 2.69 4.03
CA ASN A 354 -19.52 1.66 3.73
C ASN A 354 -18.98 0.22 3.66
N ALA A 355 -18.00 -0.11 4.51
CA ALA A 355 -17.48 -1.46 4.71
C ALA A 355 -18.48 -2.37 5.47
N SER A 356 -19.62 -2.69 4.86
CA SER A 356 -20.43 -3.85 5.24
C SER A 356 -20.33 -4.92 4.14
N GLY A 357 -20.20 -6.19 4.55
CA GLY A 357 -20.15 -7.35 3.64
C GLY A 357 -18.77 -8.01 3.52
N ALA A 358 -18.71 -9.09 2.73
CA ALA A 358 -17.60 -10.04 2.69
C ALA A 358 -16.19 -9.47 2.45
N PHE A 359 -16.05 -8.27 1.87
CA PHE A 359 -14.75 -7.62 1.72
C PHE A 359 -14.33 -6.80 2.96
N ALA A 360 -15.30 -6.22 3.67
CA ALA A 360 -15.07 -5.61 4.97
C ALA A 360 -14.67 -6.71 5.97
N ASP A 361 -15.42 -7.80 5.98
CA ASP A 361 -15.07 -9.02 6.71
C ASP A 361 -13.64 -9.41 6.30
N PHE A 362 -13.33 -9.54 5.00
CA PHE A 362 -11.97 -9.85 4.56
C PHE A 362 -10.84 -8.92 5.11
N ILE A 363 -11.06 -7.61 5.21
CA ILE A 363 -10.10 -6.66 5.79
C ILE A 363 -10.05 -6.75 7.32
N ASN A 364 -11.18 -7.06 7.96
CA ASN A 364 -11.38 -7.01 9.40
C ASN A 364 -11.18 -8.38 10.10
N ASP A 365 -11.28 -9.48 9.36
CA ASP A 365 -11.26 -10.89 9.79
C ASP A 365 -9.81 -11.36 10.07
N GLY A 366 -9.05 -10.51 10.75
CA GLY A 366 -7.63 -10.66 11.05
C GLY A 366 -7.22 -10.15 12.43
N ASP A 367 -8.13 -9.62 13.25
CA ASP A 367 -7.92 -9.53 14.70
C ASP A 367 -8.59 -10.75 15.34
N SER A 368 -7.79 -11.68 15.88
CA SER A 368 -8.32 -12.83 16.64
C SER A 368 -9.16 -12.39 17.85
N ASP A 369 -8.88 -11.19 18.34
CA ASP A 369 -9.64 -10.54 19.40
C ASP A 369 -11.07 -10.20 18.92
N ASP A 370 -11.25 -9.90 17.64
CA ASP A 370 -12.55 -9.63 17.02
C ASP A 370 -13.28 -10.94 16.71
N GLU A 371 -12.59 -11.98 16.23
CA GLU A 371 -13.21 -13.30 15.99
C GLU A 371 -13.72 -13.91 17.30
N GLN A 372 -12.97 -13.79 18.39
CA GLN A 372 -13.42 -14.26 19.70
C GLN A 372 -14.61 -13.45 20.23
N TYR A 373 -14.64 -12.14 19.98
CA TYR A 373 -15.76 -11.28 20.33
C TYR A 373 -17.01 -11.56 19.48
N ASP A 374 -16.86 -11.69 18.16
CA ASP A 374 -17.94 -11.97 17.21
C ASP A 374 -18.50 -13.39 17.43
N ASN A 375 -17.65 -14.37 17.74
CA ASN A 375 -18.10 -15.69 18.17
C ASN A 375 -18.86 -15.59 19.50
N GLY A 376 -18.37 -14.82 20.47
CA GLY A 376 -19.09 -14.58 21.73
C GLY A 376 -20.44 -13.89 21.53
N ILE A 377 -20.54 -12.94 20.60
CA ILE A 377 -21.80 -12.29 20.22
C ILE A 377 -22.73 -13.28 19.51
N THR A 378 -22.19 -14.10 18.60
CA THR A 378 -22.96 -15.12 17.88
C THR A 378 -23.52 -16.16 18.83
N GLU A 379 -22.70 -16.68 19.75
CA GLU A 379 -23.13 -17.59 20.82
C GLU A 379 -24.19 -16.93 21.73
N HIS A 380 -24.01 -15.64 22.05
CA HIS A 380 -24.99 -14.88 22.83
C HIS A 380 -26.35 -14.77 22.12
N TRP A 381 -26.38 -14.47 20.83
CA TRP A 381 -27.63 -14.40 20.05
C TRP A 381 -28.26 -15.78 19.82
N ALA A 382 -27.45 -16.81 19.61
CA ALA A 382 -27.93 -18.19 19.51
C ALA A 382 -28.66 -18.60 20.81
N ALA A 383 -28.09 -18.29 21.98
CA ALA A 383 -28.72 -18.57 23.26
C ALA A 383 -30.05 -17.81 23.47
N ILE A 384 -30.19 -16.60 22.92
CA ILE A 384 -31.47 -15.86 22.97
C ILE A 384 -32.51 -16.48 22.04
N GLN A 385 -32.11 -16.92 20.84
CA GLN A 385 -33.03 -17.58 19.91
C GLN A 385 -33.55 -18.91 20.44
N ASP A 386 -32.76 -19.66 21.22
CA ASP A 386 -33.20 -20.91 21.84
C ASP A 386 -34.25 -20.70 22.95
N HIS A 387 -34.47 -19.46 23.39
CA HIS A 387 -35.45 -19.08 24.41
C HIS A 387 -36.69 -18.34 23.87
N ILE A 388 -36.76 -18.12 22.55
CA ILE A 388 -37.93 -17.57 21.83
C ILE A 388 -38.58 -18.70 21.04
#